data_AF-A0A8J7SN59-F1
#
_entry.id   AF-A0A8J7SN59-F1
#
_cell.length_a   1.000
_cell.length_b   1.000
_cell.length_c   1.000
_cell.angle_alpha   90.00
_cell.angle_beta   90.00
_cell.angle_gamma   90.00
#
_symmetry.space_group_name_H-M   'P 1'
#
loop_
_entity.id
_entity.type
_entity.pdbx_description
1 polymer ?
#
loop_
_entity_poly.entity_id
_entity_poly.type
_entity_poly.pdbx_seq_one_letter_code
_entity_poly.pdbx_strand_id
1 'polypeptide(L)'
;MTDSRRPDQTLAATGQERTGERRAVQGGTVEAHRSTLIASVFDGDFDGASAALDALAAVARASGTAADGRQLEACTLFLRDQRRAAARKEAYGEFFIDSRRGGRWSPGRRSNLEYFAREDRCKDLFSEAYELARTIERYSFNPGAAQALLATLSRHVDRISTAAHAQTPPLLILSDSHSRYFEWLVYDALVPQTVAGVCSVSQANLYGLFAPSRTVPTRARFHEALDAFPASTTVVLHIGEVDCRAIFWNLKHRVRIGREHFLDTLTRNLDRLLDEIQAKAPRVVLTCPIHPHYRTRPDDPDNPADALASVDGADVLALTVALGERMAAVAEARGLPFVSINETVADFGGGLDNPFYRVVPTSTKRTHHFHPPKVAGFWSRALAPHLG
;
A
#
# COMPACT_ATOMS: atom_id res chain seq x y z
N MET A 1 19.44 88.33 32.10
CA MET A 1 18.03 88.10 31.75
C MET A 1 17.99 86.95 30.78
N THR A 2 17.26 85.91 31.19
CA THR A 2 17.06 84.60 30.59
C THR A 2 16.29 84.67 29.28
N ASP A 3 16.73 83.93 28.25
CA ASP A 3 15.81 83.43 27.25
C ASP A 3 16.17 81.99 26.86
N SER A 4 15.22 81.09 27.10
CA SER A 4 15.33 79.64 27.05
C SER A 4 14.52 79.12 25.88
N ARG A 5 15.19 78.67 24.81
CA ARG A 5 14.56 77.95 23.70
C ARG A 5 14.59 76.44 23.95
N ARG A 6 13.42 75.85 24.19
CA ARG A 6 13.16 74.41 24.07
C ARG A 6 12.99 74.04 22.58
N PRO A 7 13.53 72.91 22.11
CA PRO A 7 13.15 72.34 20.83
C PRO A 7 11.88 71.48 20.96
N ASP A 8 10.99 71.64 19.98
CA ASP A 8 9.75 70.90 19.78
C ASP A 8 9.97 69.38 19.71
N GLN A 9 9.30 68.64 20.60
CA GLN A 9 9.07 67.21 20.48
C GLN A 9 7.72 66.98 19.79
N THR A 10 7.69 67.08 18.47
CA THR A 10 6.52 66.63 17.69
C THR A 10 7.01 66.04 16.38
N LEU A 11 7.30 64.73 16.33
CA LEU A 11 7.42 63.89 15.11
C LEU A 11 7.92 62.47 15.48
N ALA A 12 7.10 61.68 16.18
CA ALA A 12 7.39 60.24 16.38
C ALA A 12 6.14 59.32 16.46
N ALA A 13 4.93 59.85 16.30
CA ALA A 13 3.70 59.08 16.54
C ALA A 13 3.05 58.45 15.28
N THR A 14 3.47 58.80 14.06
CA THR A 14 2.80 58.35 12.83
C THR A 14 3.36 57.06 12.21
N GLY A 15 4.41 56.46 12.80
CA GLY A 15 5.04 55.24 12.28
C GLY A 15 4.50 53.92 12.85
N GLN A 16 3.97 53.93 14.08
CA GLN A 16 3.55 52.71 14.78
C GLN A 16 2.15 52.21 14.36
N GLU A 17 1.19 53.09 14.10
CA GLU A 17 -0.17 52.68 13.71
C GLU A 17 -0.20 51.95 12.34
N ARG A 18 0.65 52.37 11.39
CA ARG A 18 0.74 51.70 10.07
C ARG A 18 1.32 50.29 10.12
N THR A 19 2.10 49.96 11.16
CA THR A 19 2.64 48.60 11.33
C THR A 19 1.64 47.62 11.94
N GLY A 20 0.72 48.12 12.76
CA GLY A 20 -0.37 47.32 13.35
C GLY A 20 -1.41 46.92 12.30
N GLU A 21 -1.88 47.87 11.49
CA GLU A 21 -2.85 47.59 10.41
C GLU A 21 -2.29 46.63 9.36
N ARG A 22 -1.03 46.80 8.93
CA ARG A 22 -0.41 45.88 7.96
C ARG A 22 -0.34 44.44 8.48
N ARG A 23 -0.06 44.24 9.78
CA ARG A 23 -0.02 42.90 10.39
C ARG A 23 -1.41 42.27 10.51
N ALA A 24 -2.43 43.06 10.86
CA ALA A 24 -3.81 42.57 10.96
C ALA A 24 -4.35 42.15 9.58
N VAL A 25 -4.08 42.94 8.54
CA VAL A 25 -4.45 42.63 7.15
C VAL A 25 -3.73 41.37 6.65
N GLN A 26 -2.42 41.24 6.92
CA GLN A 26 -1.66 40.03 6.54
C GLN A 26 -2.15 38.77 7.27
N GLY A 27 -2.51 38.86 8.54
CA GLY A 27 -3.04 37.73 9.32
C GLY A 27 -4.36 37.19 8.75
N GLY A 28 -5.28 38.08 8.35
CA GLY A 28 -6.55 37.69 7.73
C GLY A 28 -6.37 37.01 6.37
N THR A 29 -5.40 37.46 5.57
CA THR A 29 -5.09 36.86 4.27
C THR A 29 -4.48 35.45 4.41
N VAL A 30 -3.59 35.24 5.39
CA VAL A 30 -2.98 33.91 5.64
C VAL A 30 -4.04 32.89 6.07
N GLU A 31 -4.92 33.25 7.01
CA GLU A 31 -5.94 32.32 7.51
C GLU A 31 -6.98 31.96 6.45
N ALA A 32 -7.30 32.90 5.55
CA ALA A 32 -8.16 32.63 4.39
C ALA A 32 -7.51 31.62 3.43
N HIS A 33 -6.25 31.82 3.04
CA HIS A 33 -5.55 30.88 2.16
C HIS A 33 -5.34 29.50 2.82
N ARG A 34 -5.09 29.47 4.13
CA ARG A 34 -5.02 28.22 4.89
C ARG A 34 -6.36 27.47 4.90
N SER A 35 -7.46 28.19 5.11
CA SER A 35 -8.81 27.61 5.07
C SER A 35 -9.13 27.03 3.69
N THR A 36 -8.77 27.76 2.61
CA THR A 36 -8.88 27.26 1.23
C THR A 36 -8.04 26.01 1.01
N LEU A 37 -6.79 25.99 1.46
CA LEU A 37 -5.91 24.82 1.33
C LEU A 37 -6.53 23.58 1.98
N ILE A 38 -7.04 23.73 3.20
CA ILE A 38 -7.68 22.63 3.94
C ILE A 38 -8.91 22.13 3.18
N ALA A 39 -9.83 23.03 2.82
CA ALA A 39 -11.05 22.67 2.09
C ALA A 39 -10.74 21.95 0.77
N SER A 40 -9.84 22.50 -0.04
CA SER A 40 -9.44 21.91 -1.31
C SER A 40 -8.77 20.54 -1.17
N VAL A 41 -7.96 20.32 -0.12
CA VAL A 41 -7.38 19.00 0.16
C VAL A 41 -8.46 17.98 0.55
N PHE A 42 -9.43 18.38 1.38
CA PHE A 42 -10.54 17.50 1.77
C PHE A 42 -11.45 17.14 0.59
N ASP A 43 -11.68 18.08 -0.32
CA ASP A 43 -12.53 17.88 -1.50
C ASP A 43 -11.78 17.19 -2.67
N GLY A 44 -10.48 16.93 -2.53
CA GLY A 44 -9.65 16.37 -3.61
C GLY A 44 -9.39 17.36 -4.76
N ASP A 45 -9.62 18.65 -4.54
CA ASP A 45 -9.35 19.74 -5.48
C ASP A 45 -7.87 20.13 -5.45
N PHE A 46 -7.06 19.41 -6.23
CA PHE A 46 -5.63 19.68 -6.36
C PHE A 46 -5.30 21.07 -6.90
N ASP A 47 -6.20 21.69 -7.67
CA ASP A 47 -6.00 23.04 -8.21
C ASP A 47 -6.17 24.10 -7.14
N GLY A 48 -7.25 24.02 -6.37
CA GLY A 48 -7.50 24.91 -5.25
C GLY A 48 -6.39 24.81 -4.20
N ALA A 49 -5.92 23.58 -3.91
CA ALA A 49 -4.82 23.35 -2.98
C ALA A 49 -3.49 23.93 -3.50
N SER A 50 -3.18 23.76 -4.78
CA SER A 50 -1.99 24.36 -5.41
C SER A 50 -2.04 25.89 -5.39
N ALA A 51 -3.20 26.47 -5.72
CA ALA A 51 -3.37 27.92 -5.73
C ALA A 51 -3.24 28.53 -4.33
N ALA A 52 -3.75 27.85 -3.31
CA ALA A 52 -3.61 28.27 -1.92
C ALA A 52 -2.15 28.23 -1.44
N LEU A 53 -1.38 27.20 -1.80
CA LEU A 53 0.06 27.11 -1.49
C LEU A 53 0.87 28.21 -2.19
N ASP A 54 0.59 28.50 -3.46
CA ASP A 54 1.25 29.61 -4.18
C ASP A 54 0.98 30.97 -3.51
N ALA A 55 -0.23 31.19 -3.04
CA ALA A 55 -0.61 32.40 -2.32
C ALA A 55 0.12 32.51 -0.97
N LEU A 56 0.19 31.41 -0.20
CA LEU A 56 0.95 31.36 1.05
C LEU A 56 2.45 31.58 0.81
N ALA A 57 3.01 31.00 -0.25
CA ALA A 57 4.40 31.20 -0.64
C ALA A 57 4.70 32.67 -0.93
N ALA A 58 3.80 33.35 -1.63
CA ALA A 58 3.92 34.78 -1.91
C ALA A 58 3.89 35.63 -0.64
N VAL A 59 3.02 35.31 0.32
CA VAL A 59 2.95 36.00 1.62
C VAL A 59 4.25 35.80 2.42
N ALA A 60 4.79 34.58 2.44
CA ALA A 60 6.05 34.25 3.11
C ALA A 60 7.22 35.06 2.53
N ARG A 61 7.35 35.12 1.19
CA ARG A 61 8.35 35.96 0.51
C ARG A 61 8.22 37.43 0.88
N ALA A 62 7.00 37.97 0.85
CA ALA A 62 6.73 39.37 1.18
C ALA A 62 7.03 39.70 2.66
N SER A 63 6.99 38.70 3.54
CA SER A 63 7.24 38.85 4.97
C SER A 63 8.71 38.66 5.36
N GLY A 64 9.60 38.44 4.38
CA GLY A 64 11.03 38.22 4.60
C GLY A 64 11.39 36.78 4.99
N THR A 65 10.44 35.85 4.96
CA THR A 65 10.68 34.41 5.23
C THR A 65 10.90 33.64 3.92
N ALA A 66 11.96 33.99 3.20
CA ALA A 66 12.26 33.43 1.88
C ALA A 66 12.47 31.89 1.88
N ALA A 67 12.89 31.31 3.01
CA ALA A 67 13.00 29.85 3.16
C ALA A 67 11.63 29.17 3.13
N ASP A 68 10.68 29.68 3.92
CA ASP A 68 9.30 29.18 3.98
C ASP A 68 8.60 29.33 2.61
N GLY A 69 8.86 30.44 1.92
CA GLY A 69 8.35 30.67 0.56
C GLY A 69 8.81 29.61 -0.44
N ARG A 70 10.11 29.25 -0.44
CA ARG A 70 10.64 28.20 -1.32
C ARG A 70 10.07 26.81 -0.99
N GLN A 71 9.81 26.54 0.29
CA GLN A 71 9.24 25.28 0.72
C GLN A 71 7.79 25.14 0.28
N LEU A 72 7.00 26.22 0.37
CA LEU A 72 5.62 26.24 -0.12
C LEU A 72 5.54 26.10 -1.66
N GLU A 73 6.47 26.70 -2.41
CA GLU A 73 6.60 26.49 -3.86
C GLU A 73 6.89 25.04 -4.23
N ALA A 74 7.75 24.36 -3.46
CA ALA A 74 8.02 22.94 -3.67
C ALA A 74 6.76 22.08 -3.46
N CYS A 75 5.94 22.41 -2.45
CA CYS A 75 4.65 21.78 -2.23
C CYS A 75 3.66 22.05 -3.40
N THR A 76 3.62 23.26 -3.97
CA THR A 76 2.80 23.56 -5.16
C THR A 76 3.21 22.71 -6.36
N LEU A 77 4.51 22.68 -6.69
CA LEU A 77 5.02 21.92 -7.83
C LEU A 77 4.65 20.44 -7.70
N PHE A 78 4.72 19.91 -6.49
CA PHE A 78 4.30 18.56 -6.17
C PHE A 78 2.81 18.30 -6.45
N LEU A 79 1.89 19.15 -5.97
CA LEU A 79 0.45 18.97 -6.21
C LEU A 79 0.09 19.04 -7.71
N ARG A 80 0.77 19.90 -8.47
CA ARG A 80 0.59 19.99 -9.93
C ARG A 80 1.04 18.71 -10.63
N ASP A 81 2.12 18.09 -10.17
CA ASP A 81 2.58 16.81 -10.71
C ASP A 81 1.65 15.65 -10.31
N GLN A 82 1.04 15.68 -9.11
CA GLN A 82 -0.02 14.74 -8.72
C GLN A 82 -1.22 14.82 -9.66
N ARG A 83 -1.69 16.05 -9.96
CA ARG A 83 -2.80 16.24 -10.90
C ARG A 83 -2.47 15.68 -12.27
N ARG A 84 -1.25 15.89 -12.76
CA ARG A 84 -0.79 15.33 -14.04
C ARG A 84 -0.70 13.80 -14.00
N ALA A 85 -0.34 13.21 -12.86
CA ALA A 85 -0.34 11.76 -12.67
C ALA A 85 -1.78 11.20 -12.65
N ALA A 86 -2.70 11.85 -11.93
CA ALA A 86 -4.12 11.47 -11.90
C ALA A 86 -4.78 11.59 -13.28
N ALA A 87 -4.57 12.71 -13.99
CA ALA A 87 -5.06 12.90 -15.35
C ALA A 87 -4.46 11.87 -16.34
N ARG A 88 -3.20 11.46 -16.12
CA ARG A 88 -2.60 10.34 -16.86
C ARG A 88 -3.27 9.02 -16.51
N LYS A 89 -3.50 8.72 -15.23
CA LYS A 89 -4.21 7.51 -14.78
C LYS A 89 -5.62 7.41 -15.40
N GLU A 90 -6.32 8.53 -15.50
CA GLU A 90 -7.62 8.63 -16.18
C GLU A 90 -7.50 8.47 -17.69
N ALA A 91 -6.52 9.13 -18.33
CA ALA A 91 -6.25 9.02 -19.77
C ALA A 91 -5.73 7.64 -20.21
N TYR A 92 -5.07 6.90 -19.31
CA TYR A 92 -4.56 5.56 -19.56
C TYR A 92 -5.58 4.47 -19.24
N GLY A 93 -6.75 4.78 -18.67
CA GLY A 93 -7.90 3.89 -18.49
C GLY A 93 -7.58 2.47 -18.04
N GLU A 94 -7.74 2.17 -16.74
CA GLU A 94 -7.91 0.80 -16.21
C GLU A 94 -7.25 -0.32 -17.05
N PHE A 95 -5.92 -0.30 -17.20
CA PHE A 95 -5.20 -1.48 -17.72
C PHE A 95 -5.14 -2.53 -16.62
N PHE A 96 -6.30 -3.11 -16.34
CA PHE A 96 -6.44 -4.40 -15.70
C PHE A 96 -5.90 -5.46 -16.66
N ILE A 97 -5.00 -6.30 -16.17
CA ILE A 97 -4.95 -7.68 -16.67
C ILE A 97 -6.16 -8.37 -16.03
N ASP A 98 -7.35 -8.14 -16.58
CA ASP A 98 -8.51 -8.95 -16.25
C ASP A 98 -8.29 -10.35 -16.87
N SER A 99 -7.86 -11.27 -16.02
CA SER A 99 -7.69 -12.68 -16.36
C SER A 99 -8.95 -13.34 -16.96
N ARG A 100 -10.14 -12.73 -16.85
CA ARG A 100 -11.38 -13.23 -17.45
C ARG A 100 -11.42 -13.12 -18.98
N ARG A 101 -10.59 -12.29 -19.63
CA ARG A 101 -10.67 -12.04 -21.08
C ARG A 101 -9.53 -12.62 -21.92
N GLY A 102 -8.72 -13.54 -21.40
CA GLY A 102 -7.73 -14.25 -22.21
C GLY A 102 -6.69 -13.35 -22.91
N GLY A 103 -6.43 -12.15 -22.37
CA GLY A 103 -5.52 -11.19 -22.96
C GLY A 103 -4.09 -11.75 -23.08
N ARG A 104 -3.55 -11.74 -24.31
CA ARG A 104 -2.11 -11.90 -24.54
C ARG A 104 -1.38 -10.72 -23.94
N TRP A 105 -0.27 -11.01 -23.27
CA TRP A 105 0.76 -10.03 -22.96
C TRP A 105 1.22 -9.41 -24.29
N SER A 106 1.07 -8.11 -24.48
CA SER A 106 1.65 -7.41 -25.62
C SER A 106 3.02 -6.86 -25.23
N PRO A 107 4.13 -7.38 -25.80
CA PRO A 107 5.46 -6.85 -25.58
C PRO A 107 5.60 -5.56 -26.40
N GLY A 108 5.16 -4.44 -25.83
CA GLY A 108 5.06 -3.19 -26.57
C GLY A 108 5.09 -1.94 -25.70
N ARG A 109 6.31 -1.38 -25.58
CA ARG A 109 6.67 0.00 -25.19
C ARG A 109 6.79 0.32 -23.69
N ARG A 110 8.07 0.40 -23.28
CA ARG A 110 8.65 1.31 -22.28
C ARG A 110 7.92 1.38 -20.92
N SER A 111 8.22 0.34 -20.13
CA SER A 111 8.44 0.33 -18.67
C SER A 111 7.45 1.08 -17.78
N ASN A 112 6.42 0.33 -17.34
CA ASN A 112 5.80 0.51 -16.02
C ASN A 112 6.84 0.65 -14.89
N LEU A 113 8.04 0.06 -15.05
CA LEU A 113 9.19 0.20 -14.15
C LEU A 113 9.70 1.64 -13.95
N GLU A 114 9.64 2.53 -14.95
CA GLU A 114 10.01 3.95 -14.77
C GLU A 114 8.87 4.81 -14.20
N TYR A 115 7.64 4.33 -14.36
CA TYR A 115 6.42 4.99 -13.89
C TYR A 115 6.23 4.82 -12.38
N PHE A 116 6.43 3.62 -11.85
CA PHE A 116 6.29 3.33 -10.42
C PHE A 116 7.39 3.98 -9.56
N ALA A 117 8.64 4.03 -10.04
CA ALA A 117 9.76 4.69 -9.34
C ALA A 117 9.58 6.22 -9.11
N ARG A 118 8.59 6.86 -9.77
CA ARG A 118 8.19 8.26 -9.57
C ARG A 118 6.91 8.42 -8.75
N GLU A 119 6.02 7.43 -8.75
CA GLU A 119 4.74 7.43 -8.02
C GLU A 119 4.93 7.07 -6.53
N ASP A 120 5.89 6.19 -6.22
CA ASP A 120 6.21 5.75 -4.85
C ASP A 120 6.75 6.88 -3.95
N ARG A 121 7.41 7.89 -4.54
CA ARG A 121 7.83 9.10 -3.82
C ARG A 121 6.68 9.98 -3.36
N CYS A 122 5.48 9.78 -3.90
CA CYS A 122 4.39 10.74 -3.77
C CYS A 122 3.38 10.39 -2.67
N LYS A 123 3.29 9.12 -2.26
CA LYS A 123 2.30 8.67 -1.26
C LYS A 123 2.80 8.84 0.17
N ASP A 124 4.09 8.62 0.41
CA ASP A 124 4.75 8.90 1.70
C ASP A 124 4.69 10.39 2.06
N LEU A 125 4.95 11.27 1.10
CA LEU A 125 4.86 12.72 1.28
C LEU A 125 3.42 13.21 1.53
N PHE A 126 2.40 12.46 1.09
CA PHE A 126 0.98 12.85 1.25
C PHE A 126 0.46 12.54 2.66
N SER A 127 0.78 11.35 3.19
CA SER A 127 0.43 10.99 4.57
C SER A 127 1.22 11.82 5.58
N GLU A 128 2.46 12.21 5.24
CA GLU A 128 3.29 13.11 6.04
C GLU A 128 2.86 14.58 5.93
N ALA A 129 2.42 15.07 4.76
CA ALA A 129 1.83 16.40 4.60
C ALA A 129 0.49 16.55 5.34
N TYR A 130 -0.27 15.46 5.47
CA TYR A 130 -1.51 15.42 6.25
C TYR A 130 -1.26 15.48 7.77
N GLU A 131 -0.29 14.70 8.29
CA GLU A 131 0.13 14.80 9.70
C GLU A 131 0.88 16.12 10.00
N LEU A 132 1.56 16.70 9.01
CA LEU A 132 2.13 18.05 9.03
C LEU A 132 1.05 19.13 9.18
N ALA A 133 -0.06 19.03 8.44
CA ALA A 133 -1.19 19.94 8.58
C ALA A 133 -1.83 19.86 9.97
N ARG A 134 -1.97 18.66 10.55
CA ARG A 134 -2.43 18.45 11.94
C ARG A 134 -1.45 18.94 13.00
N THR A 135 -0.15 18.85 12.73
CA THR A 135 0.91 19.30 13.66
C THR A 135 1.03 20.82 13.66
N ILE A 136 0.92 21.46 12.48
CA ILE A 136 0.80 22.91 12.34
C ILE A 136 -0.46 23.42 13.06
N GLU A 137 -1.58 22.69 12.96
CA GLU A 137 -2.82 23.00 13.68
C GLU A 137 -2.66 22.93 15.22
N ARG A 138 -1.77 22.06 15.74
CA ARG A 138 -1.48 21.97 17.18
C ARG A 138 -0.44 22.96 17.70
N TYR A 139 0.46 23.47 16.87
CA TYR A 139 1.68 24.15 17.32
C TYR A 139 1.93 25.54 16.71
N SER A 140 0.88 26.24 16.30
CA SER A 140 0.92 27.54 15.61
C SER A 140 1.69 28.69 16.30
N PHE A 141 2.44 28.49 17.39
CA PHE A 141 3.22 29.53 18.07
C PHE A 141 4.62 29.12 18.58
N ASN A 142 5.21 27.96 18.19
CA ASN A 142 6.55 27.58 18.69
C ASN A 142 7.60 27.36 17.58
N PRO A 143 8.55 28.31 17.37
CA PRO A 143 9.65 28.19 16.41
C PRO A 143 10.56 26.98 16.62
N GLY A 144 10.73 26.51 17.86
CA GLY A 144 11.56 25.33 18.17
C GLY A 144 10.95 24.02 17.69
N ALA A 145 9.61 23.93 17.69
CA ALA A 145 8.90 22.77 17.16
C ALA A 145 9.04 22.69 15.63
N ALA A 146 8.98 23.83 14.93
CA ALA A 146 9.22 23.90 13.49
C ALA A 146 10.66 23.49 13.12
N GLN A 147 11.66 23.88 13.91
CA GLN A 147 13.06 23.53 13.66
C GLN A 147 13.36 22.05 13.93
N ALA A 148 12.81 21.48 15.01
CA ALA A 148 12.90 20.04 15.30
C ALA A 148 12.19 19.19 14.23
N LEU A 149 11.09 19.70 13.69
CA LEU A 149 10.35 19.10 12.58
C LEU A 149 11.15 19.13 11.28
N LEU A 150 11.74 20.28 10.92
CA LEU A 150 12.65 20.41 9.77
C LEU A 150 13.86 19.49 9.88
N ALA A 151 14.45 19.34 11.07
CA ALA A 151 15.55 18.39 11.29
C ALA A 151 15.11 16.91 11.19
N THR A 152 13.83 16.62 11.45
CA THR A 152 13.26 15.27 11.32
C THR A 152 12.94 14.96 9.86
N LEU A 153 12.35 15.91 9.13
CA LEU A 153 12.11 15.84 7.69
C LEU A 153 13.43 15.73 6.92
N SER A 154 14.45 16.52 7.25
CA SER A 154 15.77 16.45 6.60
C SER A 154 16.43 15.09 6.82
N ARG A 155 16.36 14.50 8.02
CA ARG A 155 16.86 13.14 8.29
C ARG A 155 16.08 12.05 7.55
N HIS A 156 14.77 12.25 7.32
CA HIS A 156 13.95 11.32 6.54
C HIS A 156 14.24 11.45 5.04
N VAL A 157 14.37 12.67 4.52
CA VAL A 157 14.81 12.95 3.14
C VAL A 157 16.22 12.42 2.91
N ASP A 158 17.14 12.54 3.86
CA ASP A 158 18.48 11.97 3.77
C ASP A 158 18.43 10.44 3.85
N ARG A 159 17.60 9.84 4.71
CA ARG A 159 17.38 8.38 4.71
C ARG A 159 16.81 7.90 3.38
N ILE A 160 15.84 8.60 2.80
CA ILE A 160 15.24 8.26 1.52
C ILE A 160 16.25 8.46 0.38
N SER A 161 17.04 9.54 0.41
CA SER A 161 18.01 9.86 -0.64
C SER A 161 19.27 8.98 -0.57
N THR A 162 19.69 8.56 0.63
CA THR A 162 20.87 7.71 0.84
C THR A 162 20.51 6.21 0.79
N ALA A 163 19.27 5.82 1.14
CA ALA A 163 18.77 4.45 0.95
C ALA A 163 18.30 4.17 -0.50
N ALA A 164 17.98 5.21 -1.29
CA ALA A 164 17.51 5.07 -2.67
C ALA A 164 18.54 4.48 -3.65
N HIS A 165 19.76 4.12 -3.24
CA HIS A 165 20.78 3.53 -4.13
C HIS A 165 21.41 2.24 -3.58
N ALA A 166 20.98 1.75 -2.42
CA ALA A 166 21.26 0.35 -2.08
C ALA A 166 20.40 -0.50 -3.01
N GLN A 167 21.03 -1.37 -3.79
CA GLN A 167 20.38 -2.26 -4.76
C GLN A 167 19.52 -3.29 -4.01
N THR A 168 18.37 -2.88 -3.46
CA THR A 168 17.40 -3.83 -2.92
C THR A 168 16.94 -4.71 -4.08
N PRO A 169 17.09 -6.05 -3.97
CA PRO A 169 16.70 -6.91 -5.05
C PRO A 169 15.21 -6.74 -5.36
N PRO A 170 14.79 -6.84 -6.64
CA PRO A 170 13.39 -6.72 -7.00
C PRO A 170 12.50 -7.70 -6.22
N LEU A 171 11.22 -7.36 -6.07
CA LEU A 171 10.23 -8.18 -5.39
C LEU A 171 9.21 -8.71 -6.41
N LEU A 172 8.98 -10.02 -6.40
CA LEU A 172 7.88 -10.64 -7.14
C LEU A 172 6.99 -11.43 -6.19
N ILE A 173 5.70 -11.15 -6.20
CA ILE A 173 4.72 -11.85 -5.37
C ILE A 173 3.90 -12.78 -6.26
N LEU A 174 3.94 -14.08 -6.00
CA LEU A 174 3.16 -15.10 -6.70
C LEU A 174 1.99 -15.52 -5.82
N SER A 175 0.76 -15.34 -6.30
CA SER A 175 -0.43 -15.55 -5.45
C SER A 175 -1.67 -15.97 -6.21
N ASP A 176 -2.66 -16.47 -5.46
CA ASP A 176 -4.05 -16.57 -5.90
C ASP A 176 -4.78 -15.21 -5.86
N SER A 177 -6.11 -15.20 -5.95
CA SER A 177 -6.92 -13.96 -5.92
C SER A 177 -6.83 -13.17 -4.61
N HIS A 178 -6.32 -13.76 -3.53
CA HIS A 178 -6.04 -13.04 -2.28
C HIS A 178 -4.81 -12.14 -2.39
N SER A 179 -4.20 -12.00 -3.57
CA SER A 179 -3.09 -11.08 -3.79
C SER A 179 -3.41 -9.60 -3.62
N ARG A 180 -4.68 -9.20 -3.53
CA ARG A 180 -5.06 -7.77 -3.61
C ARG A 180 -4.41 -6.93 -2.51
N TYR A 181 -4.20 -7.43 -1.30
CA TYR A 181 -3.47 -6.66 -0.28
C TYR A 181 -1.97 -6.55 -0.58
N PHE A 182 -1.38 -7.46 -1.34
CA PHE A 182 -0.01 -7.31 -1.86
C PHE A 182 0.07 -6.30 -2.99
N GLU A 183 -0.96 -6.21 -3.83
CA GLU A 183 -1.05 -5.11 -4.81
C GLU A 183 -1.04 -3.77 -4.09
N TRP A 184 -1.78 -3.63 -2.99
CA TRP A 184 -1.73 -2.44 -2.14
C TRP A 184 -0.37 -2.22 -1.49
N LEU A 185 0.33 -3.27 -1.06
CA LEU A 185 1.72 -3.14 -0.58
C LEU A 185 2.63 -2.51 -1.62
N VAL A 186 2.54 -2.98 -2.87
CA VAL A 186 3.35 -2.47 -3.98
C VAL A 186 2.90 -1.07 -4.37
N TYR A 187 1.61 -0.84 -4.55
CA TYR A 187 1.08 0.45 -4.99
C TYR A 187 1.32 1.56 -3.97
N ASP A 188 1.26 1.28 -2.67
CA ASP A 188 1.44 2.28 -1.62
C ASP A 188 2.88 2.31 -1.07
N ALA A 189 3.85 1.74 -1.80
CA ALA A 189 5.26 1.73 -1.44
C ALA A 189 5.55 1.21 -0.01
N LEU A 190 4.71 0.30 0.48
CA LEU A 190 4.83 -0.26 1.83
C LEU A 190 5.90 -1.36 1.92
N VAL A 191 6.72 -1.50 0.88
CA VAL A 191 7.86 -2.42 0.79
C VAL A 191 9.10 -1.64 0.37
N PRO A 192 10.30 -2.01 0.87
CA PRO A 192 11.53 -1.24 0.62
C PRO A 192 12.08 -1.37 -0.82
N GLN A 193 11.50 -2.23 -1.66
CA GLN A 193 11.97 -2.46 -3.02
C GLN A 193 11.56 -1.36 -3.98
N THR A 194 12.50 -0.96 -4.82
CA THR A 194 12.27 -0.01 -5.92
C THR A 194 11.58 -0.65 -7.12
N VAL A 195 11.66 -1.98 -7.24
CA VAL A 195 11.01 -2.76 -8.29
C VAL A 195 10.20 -3.85 -7.62
N ALA A 196 8.88 -3.79 -7.74
CA ALA A 196 7.99 -4.81 -7.20
C ALA A 196 6.86 -5.14 -8.19
N GLY A 197 6.40 -6.39 -8.18
CA GLY A 197 5.27 -6.84 -8.99
C GLY A 197 4.49 -7.97 -8.33
N VAL A 198 3.23 -8.12 -8.75
CA VAL A 198 2.31 -9.14 -8.25
C VAL A 198 1.76 -9.94 -9.42
N CYS A 199 1.98 -11.25 -9.41
CA CYS A 199 1.35 -12.22 -10.30
C CYS A 199 0.18 -12.86 -9.56
N SER A 200 -1.02 -12.34 -9.79
CA SER A 200 -2.27 -12.91 -9.28
C SER A 200 -2.90 -13.84 -10.31
N VAL A 201 -3.11 -15.10 -9.95
CA VAL A 201 -3.85 -16.04 -10.78
C VAL A 201 -5.11 -16.47 -10.03
N SER A 202 -6.27 -16.01 -10.52
CA SER A 202 -7.56 -16.39 -9.94
C SER A 202 -7.70 -17.91 -9.85
N GLN A 203 -8.16 -18.40 -8.70
CA GLN A 203 -8.32 -19.83 -8.40
C GLN A 203 -7.02 -20.64 -8.43
N ALA A 204 -5.84 -20.00 -8.35
CA ALA A 204 -4.59 -20.73 -8.14
C ALA A 204 -4.65 -21.58 -6.88
N ASN A 205 -4.19 -22.82 -6.98
CA ASN A 205 -4.21 -23.79 -5.89
C ASN A 205 -3.10 -24.82 -6.10
N LEU A 206 -2.52 -25.30 -5.01
CA LEU A 206 -1.42 -26.27 -4.99
C LEU A 206 -1.87 -27.65 -5.49
N TYR A 207 -3.10 -28.07 -5.18
CA TYR A 207 -3.59 -29.39 -5.60
C TYR A 207 -3.63 -29.54 -7.12
N GLY A 208 -4.11 -28.49 -7.80
CA GLY A 208 -4.30 -28.46 -9.25
C GLY A 208 -3.08 -28.06 -10.06
N LEU A 209 -2.05 -27.53 -9.41
CA LEU A 209 -0.92 -26.88 -10.08
C LEU A 209 -0.19 -27.77 -11.09
N PHE A 210 -0.10 -29.07 -10.79
CA PHE A 210 0.58 -30.07 -11.62
C PHE A 210 -0.38 -31.01 -12.37
N ALA A 211 -1.69 -30.75 -12.33
CA ALA A 211 -2.66 -31.55 -13.04
C ALA A 211 -2.67 -31.16 -14.54
N PRO A 212 -2.41 -32.10 -15.47
CA PRO A 212 -2.24 -31.79 -16.89
C PRO A 212 -3.51 -31.27 -17.59
N SER A 213 -4.69 -31.38 -16.99
CA SER A 213 -5.98 -31.12 -17.61
C SER A 213 -6.76 -29.95 -17.00
N ARG A 214 -6.12 -29.07 -16.21
CA ARG A 214 -6.84 -27.94 -15.58
C ARG A 214 -6.95 -26.73 -16.49
N THR A 215 -8.09 -26.07 -16.38
CA THR A 215 -8.50 -24.87 -17.13
C THR A 215 -7.70 -23.62 -16.77
N VAL A 216 -7.10 -23.56 -15.57
CA VAL A 216 -6.30 -22.41 -15.12
C VAL A 216 -4.81 -22.78 -15.20
N PRO A 217 -4.02 -22.14 -16.09
CA PRO A 217 -2.62 -22.46 -16.29
C PRO A 217 -1.72 -21.78 -15.23
N THR A 218 -2.02 -21.94 -13.93
CA THR A 218 -1.32 -21.28 -12.82
C THR A 218 0.19 -21.45 -12.89
N ARG A 219 0.66 -22.69 -13.09
CA ARG A 219 2.10 -22.99 -13.21
C ARG A 219 2.74 -22.19 -14.34
N ALA A 220 2.15 -22.21 -15.54
CA ALA A 220 2.70 -21.49 -16.69
C ALA A 220 2.75 -19.96 -16.45
N ARG A 221 1.73 -19.40 -15.79
CA ARG A 221 1.68 -17.97 -15.44
C ARG A 221 2.73 -17.59 -14.41
N PHE A 222 2.95 -18.42 -13.39
CA PHE A 222 4.03 -18.19 -12.42
C PHE A 222 5.41 -18.25 -13.08
N HIS A 223 5.63 -19.20 -14.00
CA HIS A 223 6.87 -19.27 -14.79
C HIS A 223 7.07 -18.05 -15.69
N GLU A 224 6.03 -17.62 -16.40
CA GLU A 224 6.05 -16.39 -17.22
C GLU A 224 6.42 -15.16 -16.38
N ALA A 225 5.86 -15.05 -15.17
CA ALA A 225 6.18 -13.96 -14.25
C ALA A 225 7.61 -14.02 -13.73
N LEU A 226 8.10 -15.22 -13.36
CA LEU A 226 9.50 -15.41 -12.95
C LEU A 226 10.48 -15.05 -14.06
N ASP A 227 10.17 -15.41 -15.32
CA ASP A 227 11.01 -15.10 -16.48
C ASP A 227 11.06 -13.60 -16.81
N ALA A 228 10.06 -12.83 -16.39
CA ALA A 228 10.01 -11.39 -16.56
C ALA A 228 10.84 -10.61 -15.52
N PHE A 229 11.35 -11.29 -14.49
CA PHE A 229 12.10 -10.70 -13.39
C PHE A 229 13.56 -11.19 -13.40
N PRO A 230 14.53 -10.37 -12.94
CA PRO A 230 15.92 -10.80 -12.87
C PRO A 230 16.11 -11.90 -11.81
N ALA A 231 17.12 -12.76 -11.98
CA ALA A 231 17.39 -13.85 -11.05
C ALA A 231 17.71 -13.40 -9.61
N SER A 232 18.10 -12.13 -9.40
CA SER A 232 18.31 -11.56 -8.07
C SER A 232 17.01 -11.30 -7.30
N THR A 233 15.84 -11.48 -7.92
CA THR A 233 14.54 -11.16 -7.34
C THR A 233 14.26 -11.96 -6.06
N THR A 234 13.73 -11.29 -5.04
CA THR A 234 13.09 -11.94 -3.89
C THR A 234 11.67 -12.30 -4.27
N VAL A 235 11.33 -13.58 -4.18
CA VAL A 235 9.97 -14.07 -4.47
C VAL A 235 9.20 -14.28 -3.18
N VAL A 236 8.00 -13.71 -3.08
CA VAL A 236 7.04 -14.04 -2.02
C VAL A 236 5.98 -14.97 -2.61
N LEU A 237 5.84 -16.17 -2.04
CA LEU A 237 4.80 -17.12 -2.43
C LEU A 237 3.64 -17.08 -1.43
N HIS A 238 2.44 -16.78 -1.91
CA HIS A 238 1.21 -16.78 -1.12
C HIS A 238 0.11 -17.60 -1.80
N ILE A 239 -0.10 -18.83 -1.34
CA ILE A 239 -1.06 -19.74 -1.97
C ILE A 239 -1.61 -20.72 -0.93
N GLY A 240 -2.85 -21.19 -1.14
CA GLY A 240 -3.43 -22.28 -0.36
C GLY A 240 -4.83 -22.00 0.17
N GLU A 241 -5.32 -20.76 0.11
CA GLU A 241 -6.68 -20.44 0.58
C GLU A 241 -7.73 -21.17 -0.26
N VAL A 242 -7.57 -21.13 -1.58
CA VAL A 242 -8.45 -21.83 -2.53
C VAL A 242 -8.43 -23.34 -2.29
N ASP A 243 -7.27 -23.92 -1.95
CA ASP A 243 -7.15 -25.35 -1.63
C ASP A 243 -8.03 -25.72 -0.42
N CYS A 244 -7.91 -24.96 0.66
CA CYS A 244 -8.62 -25.21 1.92
C CYS A 244 -10.11 -24.94 1.84
N ARG A 245 -10.52 -23.93 1.05
CA ARG A 245 -11.91 -23.49 0.99
C ARG A 245 -12.75 -24.17 -0.08
N ALA A 246 -12.20 -24.40 -1.26
CA ALA A 246 -12.97 -24.88 -2.40
C ALA A 246 -12.55 -26.28 -2.81
N ILE A 247 -11.25 -26.50 -3.00
CA ILE A 247 -10.76 -27.73 -3.61
C ILE A 247 -10.94 -28.94 -2.69
N PHE A 248 -10.53 -28.84 -1.42
CA PHE A 248 -10.65 -29.95 -0.47
C PHE A 248 -12.09 -30.46 -0.39
N TRP A 249 -13.04 -29.55 -0.21
CA TRP A 249 -14.43 -29.91 0.00
C TRP A 249 -15.06 -30.47 -1.27
N ASN A 250 -14.76 -29.91 -2.44
CA ASN A 250 -15.18 -30.50 -3.70
C ASN A 250 -14.71 -31.95 -3.84
N LEU A 251 -13.44 -32.23 -3.52
CA LEU A 251 -12.87 -33.57 -3.57
C LEU A 251 -13.44 -34.49 -2.48
N LYS A 252 -13.65 -33.97 -1.26
CA LYS A 252 -14.23 -34.72 -0.15
C LYS A 252 -15.62 -35.23 -0.50
N HIS A 253 -16.44 -34.40 -1.17
CA HIS A 253 -17.77 -34.80 -1.61
C HIS A 253 -17.76 -35.73 -2.83
N ARG A 254 -16.93 -35.45 -3.83
CA ARG A 254 -16.94 -36.21 -5.11
C ARG A 254 -16.20 -37.53 -5.05
N VAL A 255 -15.06 -37.58 -4.35
CA VAL A 255 -14.14 -38.73 -4.34
C VAL A 255 -13.74 -39.17 -2.93
N ARG A 256 -14.35 -38.61 -1.88
CA ARG A 256 -14.14 -39.00 -0.47
C ARG A 256 -12.67 -38.96 -0.03
N ILE A 257 -11.94 -37.94 -0.48
CA ILE A 257 -10.54 -37.73 -0.06
C ILE A 257 -10.45 -37.49 1.45
N GLY A 258 -9.45 -38.09 2.10
CA GLY A 258 -9.12 -37.82 3.50
C GLY A 258 -8.34 -36.51 3.65
N ARG A 259 -8.50 -35.84 4.80
CA ARG A 259 -7.79 -34.58 5.13
C ARG A 259 -6.26 -34.73 5.07
N GLU A 260 -5.70 -35.72 5.73
CA GLU A 260 -4.24 -35.92 5.75
C GLU A 260 -3.69 -36.19 4.35
N HIS A 261 -4.32 -37.08 3.58
CA HIS A 261 -3.89 -37.37 2.21
C HIS A 261 -3.91 -36.12 1.31
N PHE A 262 -4.91 -35.26 1.51
CA PHE A 262 -5.00 -33.98 0.80
C PHE A 262 -3.83 -33.07 1.20
N LEU A 263 -3.60 -32.86 2.50
CA LEU A 263 -2.50 -32.03 3.03
C LEU A 263 -1.12 -32.54 2.59
N ASP A 264 -0.89 -33.86 2.60
CA ASP A 264 0.35 -34.48 2.09
C ASP A 264 0.55 -34.21 0.60
N THR A 265 -0.53 -34.20 -0.17
CA THR A 265 -0.50 -33.87 -1.60
C THR A 265 -0.17 -32.39 -1.82
N LEU A 266 -0.77 -31.48 -1.06
CA LEU A 266 -0.43 -30.06 -1.14
C LEU A 266 1.02 -29.80 -0.76
N THR A 267 1.49 -30.44 0.30
CA THR A 267 2.87 -30.32 0.82
C THR A 267 3.89 -30.75 -0.24
N ARG A 268 3.67 -31.92 -0.88
CA ARG A 268 4.53 -32.37 -1.99
C ARG A 268 4.49 -31.45 -3.20
N ASN A 269 3.33 -30.89 -3.53
CA ASN A 269 3.22 -29.97 -4.66
C ASN A 269 3.88 -28.63 -4.36
N LEU A 270 3.76 -28.13 -3.13
CA LEU A 270 4.47 -26.94 -2.67
C LEU A 270 5.98 -27.13 -2.78
N ASP A 271 6.49 -28.25 -2.26
CA ASP A 271 7.91 -28.60 -2.32
C ASP A 271 8.44 -28.55 -3.76
N ARG A 272 7.73 -29.19 -4.70
CA ARG A 272 8.05 -29.14 -6.14
C ARG A 272 7.95 -27.74 -6.75
N LEU A 273 6.98 -26.92 -6.34
CA LEU A 273 6.86 -25.55 -6.82
C LEU A 273 8.04 -24.71 -6.30
N LEU A 274 8.45 -24.91 -5.06
CA LEU A 274 9.60 -24.20 -4.48
C LEU A 274 10.89 -24.57 -5.22
N ASP A 275 11.08 -25.82 -5.64
CA ASP A 275 12.21 -26.18 -6.53
C ASP A 275 12.19 -25.38 -7.83
N GLU A 276 11.02 -25.27 -8.46
CA GLU A 276 10.86 -24.53 -9.72
C GLU A 276 11.11 -23.02 -9.55
N ILE A 277 10.68 -22.44 -8.43
CA ILE A 277 10.92 -21.02 -8.10
C ILE A 277 12.40 -20.80 -7.78
N GLN A 278 12.99 -21.61 -6.90
CA GLN A 278 14.38 -21.47 -6.45
C GLN A 278 15.40 -21.68 -7.58
N ALA A 279 15.05 -22.46 -8.61
CA ALA A 279 15.84 -22.58 -9.83
C ALA A 279 15.96 -21.25 -10.61
N LYS A 280 15.02 -20.32 -10.45
CA LYS A 280 15.01 -19.01 -11.13
C LYS A 280 15.31 -17.84 -10.21
N ALA A 281 14.95 -17.94 -8.94
CA ALA A 281 15.09 -16.89 -7.94
C ALA A 281 15.48 -17.53 -6.58
N PRO A 282 16.74 -17.41 -6.13
CA PRO A 282 17.23 -18.13 -4.96
C PRO A 282 16.64 -17.63 -3.64
N ARG A 283 16.15 -16.39 -3.61
CA ARG A 283 15.54 -15.77 -2.43
C ARG A 283 14.02 -15.97 -2.47
N VAL A 284 13.50 -16.86 -1.63
CA VAL A 284 12.06 -17.12 -1.53
C VAL A 284 11.60 -16.92 -0.10
N VAL A 285 10.49 -16.20 0.06
CA VAL A 285 9.75 -16.03 1.32
C VAL A 285 8.41 -16.74 1.16
N LEU A 286 8.13 -17.70 2.03
CA LEU A 286 6.83 -18.35 2.05
C LEU A 286 5.91 -17.63 3.02
N THR A 287 4.65 -17.46 2.62
CA THR A 287 3.64 -16.86 3.50
C THR A 287 2.53 -17.86 3.80
N CYS A 288 2.00 -17.78 5.01
CA CYS A 288 0.86 -18.59 5.43
C CYS A 288 -0.41 -18.13 4.69
N PRO A 289 -1.22 -19.05 4.14
CA PRO A 289 -2.54 -18.71 3.64
C PRO A 289 -3.38 -18.16 4.80
N ILE A 290 -4.15 -17.11 4.49
CA ILE A 290 -5.02 -16.47 5.45
C ILE A 290 -6.47 -16.74 5.05
N HIS A 291 -7.28 -17.20 5.99
CA HIS A 291 -8.71 -17.39 5.76
C HIS A 291 -9.49 -16.39 6.60
N PRO A 292 -10.25 -15.47 5.99
CA PRO A 292 -11.18 -14.68 6.76
C PRO A 292 -12.33 -15.57 7.23
N HIS A 293 -12.57 -15.65 8.54
CA HIS A 293 -13.73 -16.38 9.05
C HIS A 293 -14.98 -15.61 8.71
N TYR A 294 -15.61 -16.01 7.63
CA TYR A 294 -17.00 -15.68 7.42
C TYR A 294 -17.76 -16.99 7.35
N ARG A 295 -18.91 -17.05 8.01
CA ARG A 295 -19.95 -17.98 7.57
C ARG A 295 -20.31 -17.55 6.15
N THR A 296 -19.83 -18.29 5.16
CA THR A 296 -20.32 -18.17 3.79
C THR A 296 -21.80 -18.39 3.83
N ARG A 297 -22.57 -17.33 3.59
CA ARG A 297 -23.99 -17.50 3.31
C ARG A 297 -24.13 -18.23 1.96
N PRO A 298 -25.22 -18.98 1.74
CA PRO A 298 -25.43 -19.79 0.53
C PRO A 298 -25.46 -19.02 -0.81
N ASP A 299 -25.17 -17.72 -0.84
CA ASP A 299 -25.47 -16.78 -1.92
C ASP A 299 -24.24 -16.01 -2.45
N ASP A 300 -23.03 -16.58 -2.42
CA ASP A 300 -21.81 -15.96 -2.97
C ASP A 300 -21.62 -16.29 -4.47
N PRO A 301 -21.96 -15.38 -5.40
CA PRO A 301 -21.96 -15.65 -6.84
C PRO A 301 -20.56 -15.79 -7.46
N ASP A 302 -19.49 -15.42 -6.75
CA ASP A 302 -18.12 -15.62 -7.23
C ASP A 302 -17.57 -17.02 -6.88
N ASN A 303 -18.39 -17.87 -6.25
CA ASN A 303 -18.07 -19.27 -5.96
C ASN A 303 -19.03 -20.22 -6.70
N PRO A 304 -18.72 -20.67 -7.94
CA PRO A 304 -19.56 -21.60 -8.69
C PRO A 304 -19.72 -22.99 -8.03
N ALA A 305 -19.10 -23.23 -6.87
CA ALA A 305 -19.38 -24.37 -6.00
C ALA A 305 -20.43 -24.01 -4.94
N ASP A 306 -21.64 -23.65 -5.39
CA ASP A 306 -22.87 -23.53 -4.56
C ASP A 306 -23.26 -24.85 -3.86
N ALA A 307 -22.49 -25.93 -4.04
CA ALA A 307 -22.57 -27.14 -3.24
C ALA A 307 -21.89 -27.02 -1.84
N LEU A 308 -21.21 -25.90 -1.54
CA LEU A 308 -20.46 -25.68 -0.31
C LEU A 308 -21.18 -24.82 0.74
N ALA A 309 -22.45 -24.50 0.54
CA ALA A 309 -23.28 -23.73 1.47
C ALA A 309 -23.41 -24.34 2.89
N SER A 310 -22.89 -25.56 3.10
CA SER A 310 -22.91 -26.29 4.38
C SER A 310 -21.53 -26.49 5.04
N VAL A 311 -20.43 -26.00 4.45
CA VAL A 311 -19.11 -26.16 5.06
C VAL A 311 -18.96 -25.18 6.22
N ASP A 312 -18.62 -25.70 7.40
CA ASP A 312 -18.36 -24.88 8.57
C ASP A 312 -17.06 -24.08 8.36
N GLY A 313 -17.12 -22.76 8.54
CA GLY A 313 -15.95 -21.89 8.48
C GLY A 313 -14.88 -22.28 9.52
N ALA A 314 -15.28 -22.89 10.64
CA ALA A 314 -14.35 -23.43 11.62
C ALA A 314 -13.52 -24.59 11.04
N ASP A 315 -14.12 -25.46 10.22
CA ASP A 315 -13.40 -26.55 9.56
C ASP A 315 -12.45 -26.01 8.49
N VAL A 316 -12.85 -24.97 7.75
CA VAL A 316 -11.99 -24.31 6.76
C VAL A 316 -10.79 -23.66 7.44
N LEU A 317 -10.99 -22.97 8.57
CA LEU A 317 -9.88 -22.46 9.36
C LEU A 317 -8.98 -23.61 9.82
N ALA A 318 -9.55 -24.64 10.45
CA ALA A 318 -8.76 -25.73 11.00
C ALA A 318 -7.90 -26.40 9.92
N LEU A 319 -8.42 -26.50 8.69
CA LEU A 319 -7.67 -26.98 7.54
C LEU A 319 -6.58 -25.98 7.09
N THR A 320 -6.89 -24.68 7.07
CA THR A 320 -5.94 -23.61 6.72
C THR A 320 -4.79 -23.51 7.71
N VAL A 321 -5.06 -23.62 9.01
CA VAL A 321 -4.05 -23.66 10.07
C VAL A 321 -3.14 -24.88 9.88
N ALA A 322 -3.72 -26.07 9.70
CA ALA A 322 -2.92 -27.27 9.46
C ALA A 322 -2.09 -27.21 8.18
N LEU A 323 -2.62 -26.60 7.11
CA LEU A 323 -1.82 -26.35 5.91
C LEU A 323 -0.67 -25.37 6.22
N GLY A 324 -0.94 -24.28 6.95
CA GLY A 324 0.07 -23.31 7.38
C GLY A 324 1.21 -23.94 8.19
N GLU A 325 0.90 -24.85 9.11
CA GLU A 325 1.90 -25.61 9.88
C GLU A 325 2.77 -26.50 8.97
N ARG A 326 2.18 -27.20 8.00
CA ARG A 326 2.92 -28.00 7.02
C ARG A 326 3.80 -27.13 6.12
N MET A 327 3.30 -25.96 5.73
CA MET A 327 4.05 -24.97 4.95
C MET A 327 5.24 -24.41 5.73
N ALA A 328 5.05 -24.12 7.02
CA ALA A 328 6.14 -23.69 7.90
C ALA A 328 7.22 -24.76 8.02
N ALA A 329 6.84 -26.02 8.19
CA ALA A 329 7.78 -27.14 8.24
C ALA A 329 8.56 -27.32 6.93
N VAL A 330 7.91 -27.15 5.76
CA VAL A 330 8.60 -27.17 4.45
C VAL A 330 9.58 -26.01 4.33
N ALA A 331 9.18 -24.80 4.74
CA ALA A 331 10.06 -23.63 4.72
C ALA A 331 11.28 -23.81 5.63
N GLU A 332 11.08 -24.30 6.86
CA GLU A 332 12.14 -24.60 7.82
C GLU A 332 13.12 -25.64 7.25
N ALA A 333 12.62 -26.75 6.71
CA ALA A 333 13.44 -27.79 6.10
C ALA A 333 14.31 -27.29 4.92
N ARG A 334 13.87 -26.22 4.25
CA ARG A 334 14.58 -25.58 3.14
C ARG A 334 15.41 -24.36 3.56
N GLY A 335 15.40 -23.97 4.83
CA GLY A 335 16.04 -22.74 5.30
C GLY A 335 15.41 -21.46 4.73
N LEU A 336 14.12 -21.50 4.41
CA LEU A 336 13.37 -20.38 3.86
C LEU A 336 12.63 -19.62 4.97
N PRO A 337 12.54 -18.28 4.89
CA PRO A 337 11.64 -17.51 5.75
C PRO A 337 10.19 -17.94 5.57
N PHE A 338 9.47 -18.09 6.69
CA PHE A 338 8.04 -18.30 6.74
C PHE A 338 7.37 -17.17 7.51
N VAL A 339 6.38 -16.51 6.90
CA VAL A 339 5.70 -15.35 7.48
C VAL A 339 4.21 -15.64 7.59
N SER A 340 3.66 -15.43 8.79
CA SER A 340 2.22 -15.55 9.07
C SER A 340 1.73 -14.27 9.74
N ILE A 341 0.54 -13.81 9.34
CA ILE A 341 -0.18 -12.75 10.05
C ILE A 341 -1.47 -13.29 10.72
N ASN A 342 -1.68 -14.60 10.71
CA ASN A 342 -2.94 -15.21 11.17
C ASN A 342 -3.23 -14.87 12.64
N GLU A 343 -2.22 -14.91 13.52
CA GLU A 343 -2.37 -14.50 14.93
C GLU A 343 -2.75 -13.02 15.04
N THR A 344 -2.04 -12.16 14.32
CA THR A 344 -2.30 -10.71 14.33
C THR A 344 -3.71 -10.38 13.84
N VAL A 345 -4.19 -11.06 12.80
CA VAL A 345 -5.54 -10.82 12.27
C VAL A 345 -6.62 -11.46 13.16
N ALA A 346 -6.30 -12.51 13.91
CA ALA A 346 -7.20 -13.16 14.86
C ALA A 346 -7.41 -12.35 16.17
N ASP A 347 -6.36 -11.68 16.67
CA ASP A 347 -6.33 -11.04 18.00
C ASP A 347 -7.11 -9.72 18.12
N PHE A 348 -7.57 -9.10 17.02
CA PHE A 348 -8.31 -7.82 17.05
C PHE A 348 -9.78 -7.92 17.53
N GLY A 349 -10.04 -8.68 18.61
CA GLY A 349 -11.17 -8.43 19.53
C GLY A 349 -12.50 -9.13 19.25
N GLY A 350 -12.57 -10.11 18.35
CA GLY A 350 -13.80 -10.89 18.14
C GLY A 350 -13.61 -12.18 17.36
N GLY A 351 -12.36 -12.61 17.15
CA GLY A 351 -12.01 -13.59 16.14
C GLY A 351 -12.13 -13.02 14.72
N LEU A 352 -11.84 -13.87 13.76
CA LEU A 352 -11.72 -13.59 12.32
C LEU A 352 -13.03 -13.13 11.62
N ASP A 353 -14.11 -12.91 12.39
CA ASP A 353 -15.38 -12.33 11.93
C ASP A 353 -15.44 -10.79 12.10
N ASN A 354 -14.31 -10.16 12.47
CA ASN A 354 -14.25 -8.73 12.71
C ASN A 354 -14.75 -7.93 11.48
N PRO A 355 -15.87 -7.17 11.61
CA PRO A 355 -16.42 -6.35 10.53
C PRO A 355 -15.43 -5.33 9.98
N PHE A 356 -14.43 -4.95 10.78
CA PHE A 356 -13.39 -4.02 10.39
C PHE A 356 -12.62 -4.50 9.17
N TYR A 357 -12.35 -5.79 9.03
CA TYR A 357 -11.59 -6.31 7.88
C TYR A 357 -12.46 -6.68 6.68
N ARG A 358 -13.79 -6.53 6.79
CA ARG A 358 -14.69 -6.80 5.67
C ARG A 358 -14.55 -5.70 4.64
N VAL A 359 -14.52 -6.08 3.37
CA VAL A 359 -14.89 -5.17 2.30
C VAL A 359 -16.34 -4.80 2.53
N VAL A 360 -16.62 -3.52 2.80
CA VAL A 360 -18.00 -3.02 2.83
C VAL A 360 -18.55 -3.25 1.43
N PRO A 361 -19.62 -4.06 1.25
CA PRO A 361 -20.12 -4.35 -0.09
C PRO A 361 -20.57 -3.04 -0.75
N THR A 362 -19.81 -2.55 -1.73
CA THR A 362 -20.13 -1.30 -2.43
C THR A 362 -21.24 -1.50 -3.47
N SER A 363 -21.53 -2.74 -3.87
CA SER A 363 -22.66 -3.09 -4.73
C SER A 363 -22.84 -4.61 -4.74
N THR A 364 -23.93 -5.14 -4.17
CA THR A 364 -24.54 -6.51 -4.31
C THR A 364 -23.67 -7.78 -4.27
N LYS A 365 -22.33 -7.72 -4.40
CA LYS A 365 -21.40 -8.84 -4.37
C LYS A 365 -20.73 -8.87 -3.02
N ARG A 366 -21.08 -9.88 -2.25
CA ARG A 366 -20.33 -10.24 -1.04
C ARG A 366 -19.01 -10.83 -1.51
N THR A 367 -17.93 -10.49 -0.81
CA THR A 367 -16.61 -11.01 -1.11
C THR A 367 -16.03 -11.61 0.15
N HIS A 368 -15.35 -12.73 -0.03
CA HIS A 368 -14.60 -13.38 1.03
C HIS A 368 -13.15 -12.94 1.08
N HIS A 369 -12.80 -11.86 0.39
CA HIS A 369 -11.49 -11.25 0.49
C HIS A 369 -11.46 -10.28 1.66
N PHE A 370 -10.30 -10.19 2.32
CA PHE A 370 -10.05 -9.11 3.26
C PHE A 370 -10.06 -7.74 2.58
N HIS A 371 -10.37 -6.68 3.33
CA HIS A 371 -10.25 -5.30 2.89
C HIS A 371 -8.76 -4.95 2.63
N PRO A 372 -8.33 -4.77 1.37
CA PRO A 372 -6.90 -4.81 1.06
C PRO A 372 -6.04 -3.76 1.78
N PRO A 373 -6.42 -2.46 1.81
CA PRO A 373 -5.68 -1.44 2.57
C PRO A 373 -5.45 -1.76 4.04
N LYS A 374 -6.41 -2.43 4.69
CA LYS A 374 -6.37 -2.69 6.13
C LYS A 374 -5.42 -3.82 6.46
N VAL A 375 -5.26 -4.78 5.55
CA VAL A 375 -4.40 -5.96 5.75
C VAL A 375 -2.99 -5.73 5.22
N ALA A 376 -2.82 -4.87 4.20
CA ALA A 376 -1.53 -4.52 3.64
C ALA A 376 -0.53 -4.08 4.73
N GLY A 377 -0.93 -3.20 5.65
CA GLY A 377 -0.04 -2.74 6.73
C GLY A 377 0.50 -3.86 7.65
N PHE A 378 -0.25 -4.94 7.85
CA PHE A 378 0.25 -6.09 8.63
C PHE A 378 1.29 -6.87 7.83
N TRP A 379 1.03 -7.14 6.56
CA TRP A 379 2.00 -7.81 5.69
C TRP A 379 3.28 -7.01 5.51
N SER A 380 3.20 -5.69 5.36
CA SER A 380 4.36 -4.80 5.25
C SER A 380 5.31 -5.01 6.42
N ARG A 381 4.78 -4.90 7.65
CA ARG A 381 5.56 -5.08 8.88
C ARG A 381 6.11 -6.50 9.01
N ALA A 382 5.31 -7.50 8.67
CA ALA A 382 5.70 -8.90 8.80
C ALA A 382 6.76 -9.33 7.76
N LEU A 383 6.70 -8.79 6.55
CA LEU A 383 7.63 -9.10 5.47
C LEU A 383 8.93 -8.30 5.54
N ALA A 384 8.91 -7.08 6.07
CA ALA A 384 10.06 -6.17 6.09
C ALA A 384 11.40 -6.82 6.53
N PRO A 385 11.47 -7.68 7.56
CA PRO A 385 12.72 -8.33 7.97
C PRO A 385 13.31 -9.29 6.94
N HIS A 386 12.52 -9.76 5.97
CA HIS A 386 12.89 -10.79 5.00
C HIS A 386 13.14 -10.23 3.59
N LEU A 387 12.91 -8.94 3.41
CA LEU A 387 12.92 -8.23 2.14
C LEU A 387 14.26 -7.50 1.87
N GLY A 388 15.14 -7.36 2.86
CA GLY A 388 16.42 -6.63 2.80
C GLY A 388 17.57 -7.36 2.11
#